data_AF-A0A512HWV7-F1
#
_entry.id   AF-A0A512HWV7-F1
#
_cell.length_a   1.000
_cell.length_b   1.000
_cell.length_c   1.000
_cell.angle_alpha   90.00
_cell.angle_beta   90.00
_cell.angle_gamma   90.00
#
_symmetry.space_group_name_H-M   'P 1'
#
loop_
_entity.id
_entity.type
_entity.pdbx_description
1 polymer ?
#
loop_
_entity_poly.entity_id
_entity_poly.type
_entity_poly.pdbx_seq_one_letter_code
_entity_poly.pdbx_strand_id
1 'polypeptide(L)'
;MKRLAAVLLVLTLAGACTTKVEPGATGPTVLTINDATPVLTVGEDYDVVTRVPAELDGRAASLVGWTTDGTEIHQRHAHSADGDATGGDPYAVALVARDPRTGRTTVLSDRARRQGPVARDRLPGNALQILSAVVERDLVVWIEARSTRMSGNLYVRDMATGVERRLVRSVARADASPVIHDGHVYFVGVDGDDLDAAPARTSVYRVPADGSGEPKPVAPGASAVFGDRSPVPSTPKDVLTVAFADRVVDWDVERGAEGEIDGTELAADCGASAGEGVRVVCAGSPQELTIDTGDERFVVEGARGRFAWPQANGRWVMFTVDDDSRQTQYVFDLEREKLLQVPATRNLRGLHTRSFSLAVLGSWEPDATEPVIELRR
;
A
#
# COMPACT_ATOMS: atom_id res chain seq x y z
N MET A 1 8.41 -30.15 -66.29
CA MET A 1 8.03 -30.61 -64.93
C MET A 1 8.94 -29.93 -63.91
N LYS A 2 8.48 -28.83 -63.30
CA LYS A 2 9.17 -28.16 -62.17
C LYS A 2 8.19 -28.15 -61.01
N ARG A 3 8.55 -28.81 -59.90
CA ARG A 3 7.75 -28.85 -58.67
C ARG A 3 8.12 -27.64 -57.81
N LEU A 4 7.12 -26.80 -57.52
CA LEU A 4 7.19 -25.79 -56.47
C LEU A 4 7.12 -26.52 -55.12
N ALA A 5 8.11 -26.33 -54.26
CA ALA A 5 8.02 -26.68 -52.85
C ALA A 5 7.58 -25.43 -52.09
N ALA A 6 6.33 -25.43 -51.62
CA ALA A 6 5.85 -24.43 -50.67
C ALA A 6 6.40 -24.79 -49.28
N VAL A 7 7.29 -23.96 -48.76
CA VAL A 7 7.74 -24.02 -47.37
C VAL A 7 6.66 -23.34 -46.52
N LEU A 8 5.88 -24.16 -45.82
CA LEU A 8 4.91 -23.69 -44.83
C LEU A 8 5.68 -23.36 -43.54
N LEU A 9 5.94 -22.08 -43.31
CA LEU A 9 6.53 -21.60 -42.06
C LEU A 9 5.42 -21.53 -41.01
N VAL A 10 5.31 -22.57 -40.19
CA VAL A 10 4.44 -22.56 -39.00
C VAL A 10 5.16 -21.78 -37.90
N LEU A 11 4.82 -20.50 -37.77
CA LEU A 11 5.19 -19.69 -36.61
C LEU A 11 4.33 -20.13 -35.42
N THR A 12 4.87 -21.01 -34.58
CA THR A 12 4.31 -21.29 -33.25
C THR A 12 4.65 -20.13 -32.32
N LEU A 13 3.79 -19.11 -32.29
CA LEU A 13 3.74 -18.17 -31.18
C LEU A 13 3.18 -18.92 -29.97
N ALA A 14 4.08 -19.44 -29.13
CA ALA A 14 3.71 -19.91 -27.79
C ALA A 14 3.43 -18.67 -26.94
N GLY A 15 2.20 -18.15 -27.03
CA GLY A 15 1.68 -17.24 -26.02
C GLY A 15 1.61 -17.99 -24.71
N ALA A 16 2.30 -17.50 -23.68
CA ALA A 16 2.14 -17.97 -22.31
C ALA A 16 0.73 -17.57 -21.85
N CYS A 17 -0.28 -18.35 -22.24
CA CYS A 17 -1.63 -18.20 -21.75
C CYS A 17 -1.67 -18.72 -20.31
N THR A 18 -2.10 -17.88 -19.39
CA THR A 18 -2.78 -18.34 -18.18
C THR A 18 -3.91 -19.26 -18.64
N THR A 19 -3.87 -20.53 -18.27
CA THR A 19 -4.97 -21.46 -18.59
C THR A 19 -6.19 -21.08 -17.76
N LYS A 20 -7.07 -20.26 -18.34
CA LYS A 20 -8.43 -20.04 -17.84
C LYS A 20 -9.17 -21.36 -17.99
N VAL A 21 -9.32 -22.10 -16.91
CA VAL A 21 -10.32 -23.17 -16.84
C VAL A 21 -11.62 -22.47 -16.51
N GLU A 22 -12.49 -22.27 -17.49
CA GLU A 22 -13.84 -21.76 -17.22
C GLU A 22 -14.54 -22.73 -16.25
N PRO A 23 -14.86 -22.31 -15.01
CA PRO A 23 -15.67 -23.13 -14.14
C PRO A 23 -17.09 -23.15 -14.73
N GLY A 24 -17.83 -24.24 -14.51
CA GLY A 24 -19.26 -24.24 -14.76
C GLY A 24 -19.93 -23.09 -13.98
N ALA A 25 -20.41 -22.08 -14.70
CA ALA A 25 -21.37 -21.00 -14.42
C ALA A 25 -21.45 -20.28 -13.05
N THR A 26 -20.77 -20.66 -11.97
CA THR A 26 -20.94 -20.01 -10.64
C THR A 26 -19.73 -20.01 -9.71
N GLY A 27 -18.54 -20.47 -10.14
CA GLY A 27 -17.34 -20.52 -9.29
C GLY A 27 -16.39 -19.32 -9.51
N PRO A 28 -15.52 -18.99 -8.55
CA PRO A 28 -14.49 -17.97 -8.74
C PRO A 28 -13.49 -18.40 -9.82
N THR A 29 -12.89 -17.43 -10.51
CA THR A 29 -11.79 -17.66 -11.44
C THR A 29 -10.51 -17.98 -10.66
N VAL A 30 -9.91 -19.13 -10.90
CA VAL A 30 -8.68 -19.54 -10.22
C VAL A 30 -7.45 -19.03 -10.95
N LEU A 31 -6.58 -18.31 -10.24
CA LEU A 31 -5.30 -17.81 -10.69
C LEU A 31 -4.19 -18.68 -10.07
N THR A 32 -3.45 -19.44 -10.89
CA THR A 32 -2.42 -20.34 -10.38
C THR A 32 -1.03 -19.71 -10.44
N ILE A 33 -0.37 -19.62 -9.29
CA ILE A 33 1.06 -19.33 -9.20
C ILE A 33 1.86 -20.61 -9.44
N ASN A 34 2.77 -20.57 -10.40
CA ASN A 34 3.74 -21.64 -10.66
C ASN A 34 4.99 -21.08 -11.37
N ASP A 35 5.96 -21.96 -11.67
CA ASP A 35 7.22 -21.61 -12.32
C ASP A 35 7.05 -21.04 -13.75
N ALA A 36 5.87 -21.19 -14.36
CA ALA A 36 5.53 -20.63 -15.66
C ALA A 36 4.80 -19.28 -15.57
N THR A 37 4.60 -18.72 -14.37
CA THR A 37 4.01 -17.38 -14.21
C THR A 37 4.88 -16.36 -14.95
N PRO A 38 4.34 -15.64 -15.95
CA PRO A 38 5.13 -14.71 -16.76
C PRO A 38 5.67 -13.57 -15.90
N VAL A 39 6.85 -13.06 -16.28
CA VAL A 39 7.52 -11.97 -15.58
C VAL A 39 7.09 -10.62 -16.15
N LEU A 40 6.78 -9.68 -15.27
CA LEU A 40 6.39 -8.30 -15.59
C LEU A 40 7.50 -7.59 -16.39
N THR A 41 7.20 -7.18 -17.63
CA THR A 41 8.20 -6.68 -18.60
C THR A 41 7.97 -5.22 -19.03
N VAL A 42 9.03 -4.39 -18.98
CA VAL A 42 8.99 -2.97 -19.41
C VAL A 42 8.70 -2.90 -20.91
N GLY A 43 7.79 -2.02 -21.31
CA GLY A 43 7.40 -1.80 -22.70
C GLY A 43 6.50 -2.89 -23.28
N GLU A 44 6.20 -3.95 -22.52
CA GLU A 44 5.18 -4.95 -22.84
C GLU A 44 3.98 -4.76 -21.91
N ASP A 45 4.18 -5.00 -20.62
CA ASP A 45 3.11 -4.95 -19.62
C ASP A 45 2.94 -3.54 -19.01
N TYR A 46 4.02 -2.77 -18.94
CA TYR A 46 4.02 -1.42 -18.34
C TYR A 46 5.02 -0.47 -18.96
N ASP A 47 4.77 0.82 -18.80
CA ASP A 47 5.70 1.90 -19.13
C ASP A 47 6.26 2.55 -17.86
N VAL A 48 7.49 3.07 -17.94
CA VAL A 48 8.05 3.92 -16.88
C VAL A 48 7.63 5.36 -17.16
N VAL A 49 6.78 5.91 -16.30
CA VAL A 49 6.22 7.27 -16.43
C VAL A 49 7.22 8.32 -15.95
N THR A 50 7.86 8.07 -14.80
CA THR A 50 8.94 8.91 -14.29
C THR A 50 9.90 8.09 -13.44
N ARG A 51 11.00 8.72 -13.01
CA ARG A 51 11.95 8.17 -12.06
C ARG A 51 12.08 9.13 -10.90
N VAL A 52 11.82 8.64 -9.69
CA VAL A 52 11.97 9.41 -8.45
C VAL A 52 13.26 9.02 -7.76
N PRO A 53 13.91 9.89 -6.98
CA PRO A 53 15.13 9.50 -6.28
C PRO A 53 14.85 8.37 -5.27
N ALA A 54 15.67 7.33 -5.31
CA ALA A 54 15.73 6.30 -4.25
C ALA A 54 16.53 6.82 -3.04
N GLU A 55 17.25 7.92 -3.24
CA GLU A 55 18.13 8.53 -2.25
C GLU A 55 17.87 10.03 -2.14
N LEU A 56 17.76 10.54 -0.91
CA LEU A 56 17.73 11.95 -0.60
C LEU A 56 18.72 12.26 0.52
N ASP A 57 19.68 13.14 0.23
CA ASP A 57 20.74 13.57 1.16
C ASP A 57 21.57 12.38 1.73
N GLY A 58 21.99 11.42 0.90
CA GLY A 58 22.80 10.28 1.36
C GLY A 58 22.01 9.14 2.01
N ARG A 59 20.67 9.19 1.96
CA ARG A 59 19.81 8.21 2.64
C ARG A 59 18.74 7.66 1.73
N ALA A 60 18.40 6.39 1.95
CA ALA A 60 17.26 5.76 1.32
C ALA A 60 15.99 6.60 1.54
N ALA A 61 15.21 6.79 0.48
CA ALA A 61 13.95 7.50 0.50
C ALA A 61 12.92 6.72 -0.29
N SER A 62 11.68 6.71 0.19
CA SER A 62 10.55 6.15 -0.52
C SER A 62 9.52 7.22 -0.78
N LEU A 63 8.98 7.23 -1.99
CA LEU A 63 7.93 8.15 -2.37
C LEU A 63 6.62 7.78 -1.67
N VAL A 64 6.00 8.78 -1.04
CA VAL A 64 4.70 8.68 -0.36
C VAL A 64 3.57 9.10 -1.29
N GLY A 65 3.80 10.16 -2.09
CA GLY A 65 2.78 10.72 -2.97
C GLY A 65 3.20 12.07 -3.55
N TRP A 66 2.26 12.75 -4.20
CA TRP A 66 2.48 14.07 -4.76
C TRP A 66 1.36 15.01 -4.35
N THR A 67 1.72 16.29 -4.18
CA THR A 67 0.77 17.38 -3.99
C THR A 67 0.14 17.81 -5.32
N THR A 68 -0.87 18.69 -5.25
CA THR A 68 -1.59 19.18 -6.43
C THR A 68 -0.68 19.93 -7.41
N ASP A 69 0.36 20.60 -6.90
CA ASP A 69 1.36 21.32 -7.71
C ASP A 69 2.49 20.43 -8.25
N GLY A 70 2.46 19.13 -7.95
CA GLY A 70 3.44 18.13 -8.36
C GLY A 70 4.67 18.02 -7.44
N THR A 71 4.68 18.65 -6.27
CA THR A 71 5.73 18.43 -5.27
C THR A 71 5.70 16.97 -4.80
N GLU A 72 6.85 16.31 -4.82
CA GLU A 72 6.99 14.92 -4.36
C GLU A 72 7.11 14.91 -2.83
N ILE A 73 6.36 14.03 -2.17
CA ILE A 73 6.49 13.77 -0.73
C ILE A 73 7.21 12.44 -0.54
N HIS A 74 8.30 12.47 0.21
CA HIS A 74 9.17 11.33 0.46
C HIS A 74 9.29 11.04 1.95
N GLN A 75 9.28 9.76 2.29
CA GLN A 75 9.75 9.27 3.58
C GLN A 75 11.22 8.91 3.44
N ARG A 76 12.09 9.67 4.09
CA ARG A 76 13.51 9.36 4.20
C ARG A 76 13.72 8.40 5.38
N HIS A 77 14.42 7.30 5.14
CA HIS A 77 14.68 6.25 6.12
C HIS A 77 15.95 6.52 6.92
N ALA A 78 16.12 5.79 8.01
CA ALA A 78 17.30 5.91 8.88
C ALA A 78 18.54 5.17 8.36
N HIS A 79 18.38 4.30 7.36
CA HIS A 79 19.49 3.54 6.77
C HIS A 79 20.15 4.35 5.64
N SER A 80 21.47 4.14 5.44
CA SER A 80 22.10 4.59 4.19
C SER A 80 21.45 3.87 3.01
N ALA A 81 21.65 4.40 1.79
CA ALA A 81 21.19 3.74 0.57
C ALA A 81 21.75 2.31 0.44
N ASP A 82 22.97 2.08 0.94
CA ASP A 82 23.63 0.77 0.92
C ASP A 82 23.14 -0.20 2.03
N GLY A 83 22.16 0.20 2.85
CA GLY A 83 21.63 -0.61 3.96
C GLY A 83 22.52 -0.66 5.20
N ASP A 84 23.74 -0.15 5.12
CA ASP A 84 24.66 -0.08 6.24
C ASP A 84 24.18 0.91 7.30
N ALA A 85 23.96 0.40 8.51
CA ALA A 85 23.83 1.25 9.70
C ALA A 85 25.21 1.88 10.00
N THR A 86 25.58 2.93 9.28
CA THR A 86 26.92 3.51 9.39
C THR A 86 27.24 3.92 10.84
N GLY A 87 28.54 3.85 11.14
CA GLY A 87 29.26 4.09 12.39
C GLY A 87 28.84 5.24 13.31
N GLY A 88 27.96 6.15 12.86
CA GLY A 88 27.56 7.32 13.61
C GLY A 88 26.18 7.87 13.31
N ASP A 89 25.26 7.12 12.68
CA ASP A 89 23.90 7.64 12.37
C ASP A 89 22.96 7.51 13.60
N PRO A 90 22.52 8.63 14.22
CA PRO A 90 21.68 8.62 15.42
C PRO A 90 20.17 8.50 15.15
N TYR A 91 19.76 7.85 14.05
CA TYR A 91 18.38 7.64 13.56
C TYR A 91 17.62 8.93 13.21
N ALA A 92 17.44 9.20 11.92
CA ALA A 92 16.67 10.36 11.45
C ALA A 92 15.72 10.01 10.29
N VAL A 93 14.64 9.29 10.59
CA VAL A 93 13.48 9.24 9.68
C VAL A 93 12.91 10.65 9.54
N ALA A 94 12.60 11.06 8.31
CA ALA A 94 12.00 12.36 8.06
C ALA A 94 10.97 12.29 6.93
N LEU A 95 9.95 13.13 7.01
CA LEU A 95 9.12 13.46 5.86
C LEU A 95 9.73 14.66 5.14
N VAL A 96 9.88 14.56 3.83
CA VAL A 96 10.55 15.53 2.98
C VAL A 96 9.67 15.85 1.79
N ALA A 97 9.47 17.14 1.52
CA ALA A 97 8.93 17.61 0.26
C ALA A 97 10.09 17.89 -0.71
N ARG A 98 9.99 17.45 -1.95
CA ARG A 98 10.97 17.67 -3.01
C ARG A 98 10.30 18.29 -4.22
N ASP A 99 10.84 19.41 -4.68
CA ASP A 99 10.48 19.97 -5.98
C ASP A 99 11.15 19.14 -7.08
N PRO A 100 10.41 18.42 -7.92
CA PRO A 100 11.00 17.57 -8.96
C PRO A 100 11.76 18.36 -10.03
N ARG A 101 11.46 19.64 -10.23
CA ARG A 101 12.09 20.48 -11.26
C ARG A 101 13.47 20.96 -10.84
N THR A 102 13.62 21.30 -9.56
CA THR A 102 14.87 21.85 -9.02
C THR A 102 15.68 20.85 -8.20
N GLY A 103 15.06 19.74 -7.79
CA GLY A 103 15.61 18.77 -6.86
C GLY A 103 15.72 19.28 -5.42
N ARG A 104 15.24 20.50 -5.13
CA ARG A 104 15.33 21.11 -3.80
C ARG A 104 14.42 20.38 -2.82
N THR A 105 14.96 20.03 -1.66
CA THR A 105 14.25 19.35 -0.57
C THR A 105 13.90 20.32 0.55
N THR A 106 12.77 20.08 1.21
CA THR A 106 12.31 20.77 2.44
C THR A 106 11.83 19.73 3.43
N VAL A 107 12.37 19.76 4.64
CA VAL A 107 11.94 18.85 5.72
C VAL A 107 10.57 19.28 6.24
N LEU A 108 9.60 18.37 6.19
CA LEU A 108 8.26 18.56 6.76
C LEU A 108 8.23 18.16 8.23
N SER A 109 8.77 16.98 8.56
CA SER A 109 8.94 16.51 9.94
C SER A 109 10.28 15.80 10.07
N ASP A 110 11.06 16.18 11.09
CA ASP A 110 12.27 15.48 11.54
C ASP A 110 12.26 15.25 13.06
N ARG A 111 11.08 15.17 13.68
CA ARG A 111 10.95 15.06 15.14
C ARG A 111 11.69 13.85 15.69
N ALA A 112 11.79 12.76 14.93
CA ALA A 112 12.62 11.60 15.25
C ALA A 112 14.09 12.00 15.50
N ARG A 113 14.66 12.82 14.63
CA ARG A 113 16.05 13.31 14.72
C ARG A 113 16.29 14.20 15.94
N ARG A 114 15.31 15.02 16.33
CA ARG A 114 15.46 15.98 17.43
C ARG A 114 15.52 15.35 18.82
N GLN A 115 15.25 14.05 18.96
CA GLN A 115 15.34 13.36 20.26
C GLN A 115 16.77 13.04 20.70
N GLY A 116 17.78 13.39 19.90
CA GLY A 116 19.20 13.18 20.19
C GLY A 116 19.66 11.75 19.85
N PRO A 117 20.96 11.47 19.96
CA PRO A 117 21.49 10.13 19.76
C PRO A 117 20.86 9.15 20.74
N VAL A 118 20.00 8.27 20.24
CA VAL A 118 19.65 7.05 20.96
C VAL A 118 20.94 6.22 21.00
N ALA A 119 21.51 6.07 22.20
CA ALA A 119 22.75 5.30 22.38
C ALA A 119 22.61 3.94 21.69
N ARG A 120 23.59 3.59 20.84
CA ARG A 120 23.65 2.35 20.04
C ARG A 120 23.36 1.08 20.85
N ASP A 121 23.61 1.14 22.15
CA ASP A 121 23.55 0.01 23.07
C ASP A 121 22.13 -0.19 23.65
N ARG A 122 21.19 0.72 23.39
CA ARG A 122 19.76 0.55 23.63
C ARG A 122 19.09 0.25 22.30
N LEU A 123 18.64 -0.99 22.15
CA LEU A 123 17.99 -1.55 20.96
C LEU A 123 17.16 -0.55 20.13
N PRO A 124 17.10 -0.71 18.78
CA PRO A 124 16.35 0.11 17.82
C PRO A 124 14.82 0.19 18.05
N GLY A 125 14.31 -0.43 19.13
CA GLY A 125 12.88 -0.50 19.48
C GLY A 125 12.27 0.78 20.06
N ASN A 126 13.05 1.78 20.48
CA ASN A 126 12.49 2.98 21.10
C ASN A 126 12.63 4.26 20.26
N ALA A 127 13.20 4.19 19.06
CA ALA A 127 13.26 5.36 18.18
C ALA A 127 11.85 5.76 17.73
N LEU A 128 11.59 7.08 17.68
CA LEU A 128 10.39 7.58 17.03
C LEU A 128 10.55 7.39 15.52
N GLN A 129 9.55 6.80 14.87
CA GLN A 129 9.54 6.52 13.44
C GLN A 129 8.30 7.13 12.80
N ILE A 130 8.38 7.38 11.49
CA ILE A 130 7.23 7.65 10.64
C ILE A 130 6.86 6.30 10.04
N LEU A 131 5.67 5.79 10.40
CA LEU A 131 5.29 4.42 10.07
C LEU A 131 4.36 4.32 8.87
N SER A 132 3.53 5.33 8.69
CA SER A 132 2.66 5.47 7.53
C SER A 132 2.48 6.95 7.23
N ALA A 133 2.40 7.28 5.94
CA ALA A 133 2.08 8.61 5.46
C ALA A 133 1.20 8.51 4.22
N VAL A 134 0.30 9.47 4.04
CA VAL A 134 -0.55 9.59 2.87
C VAL A 134 -0.63 11.05 2.42
N VAL A 135 -0.79 11.25 1.11
CA VAL A 135 -0.94 12.58 0.52
C VAL A 135 -2.30 12.65 -0.17
N GLU A 136 -3.17 13.57 0.23
CA GLU A 136 -4.37 13.92 -0.53
C GLU A 136 -4.30 15.38 -0.98
N ARG A 137 -4.18 15.61 -2.28
CA ARG A 137 -4.00 16.97 -2.81
C ARG A 137 -2.86 17.62 -2.02
N ASP A 138 -3.12 18.69 -1.28
CA ASP A 138 -2.10 19.42 -0.52
C ASP A 138 -2.08 19.04 0.97
N LEU A 139 -2.80 18.00 1.39
CA LEU A 139 -2.76 17.48 2.76
C LEU A 139 -1.82 16.29 2.85
N VAL A 140 -0.81 16.39 3.72
CA VAL A 140 0.08 15.28 4.08
C VAL A 140 -0.29 14.82 5.49
N VAL A 141 -0.72 13.57 5.64
CA VAL A 141 -1.06 12.97 6.93
C VAL A 141 -0.08 11.85 7.24
N TRP A 142 0.35 11.72 8.49
CA TRP A 142 1.27 10.65 8.88
C TRP A 142 1.12 10.22 10.33
N ILE A 143 1.54 8.99 10.61
CA ILE A 143 1.59 8.40 11.94
C ILE A 143 3.04 8.36 12.41
N GLU A 144 3.27 8.91 13.59
CA GLU A 144 4.54 8.77 14.31
C GLU A 144 4.35 7.90 15.56
N ALA A 145 5.06 6.78 15.63
CA ALA A 145 5.08 5.93 16.81
C ALA A 145 6.52 5.51 17.17
N ARG A 146 6.71 5.05 18.40
CA ARG A 146 7.95 4.34 18.75
C ARG A 146 7.79 2.89 18.30
N SER A 147 8.83 2.27 17.78
CA SER A 147 8.77 0.89 17.23
C SER A 147 8.36 -0.18 18.24
N THR A 148 8.39 0.11 19.55
CA THR A 148 7.89 -0.76 20.62
C THR A 148 6.40 -0.60 20.93
N ARG A 149 5.70 0.37 20.34
CA ARG A 149 4.30 0.65 20.66
C ARG A 149 3.37 0.28 19.54
N MET A 150 2.21 -0.26 19.90
CA MET A 150 1.11 -0.53 18.97
C MET A 150 0.42 0.75 18.52
N SER A 151 0.67 1.87 19.19
CA SER A 151 -0.03 3.13 19.00
C SER A 151 0.90 4.35 18.94
N GLY A 152 0.46 5.36 18.20
CA GLY A 152 1.22 6.53 17.80
C GLY A 152 0.39 7.81 17.77
N ASN A 153 1.06 8.89 17.37
CA ASN A 153 0.44 10.20 17.16
C ASN A 153 0.12 10.36 15.67
N LEU A 154 -1.04 10.93 15.37
CA LEU A 154 -1.45 11.27 14.00
C LEU A 154 -1.25 12.77 13.78
N TYR A 155 -0.58 13.11 12.69
CA TYR A 155 -0.34 14.48 12.28
C TYR A 155 -0.89 14.74 10.89
N VAL A 156 -1.14 16.01 10.62
CA VAL A 156 -1.49 16.54 9.30
C VAL A 156 -0.71 17.81 9.04
N ARG A 157 -0.34 18.01 7.78
CA ARG A 157 0.23 19.24 7.30
C ARG A 157 -0.47 19.65 6.02
N ASP A 158 -0.95 20.87 6.01
CA ASP A 158 -1.43 21.54 4.80
C ASP A 158 -0.23 22.18 4.10
N MET A 159 0.05 21.73 2.88
CA MET A 159 1.16 22.16 2.05
C MET A 159 0.93 23.52 1.41
N ALA A 160 -0.34 23.92 1.21
CA ALA A 160 -0.68 25.23 0.68
C ALA A 160 -0.49 26.33 1.74
N THR A 161 -0.83 26.05 3.00
CA THR A 161 -0.70 27.02 4.11
C THR A 161 0.58 26.84 4.93
N GLY A 162 1.24 25.68 4.83
CA GLY A 162 2.38 25.28 5.64
C GLY A 162 2.01 24.93 7.09
N VAL A 163 0.72 24.93 7.45
CA VAL A 163 0.25 24.69 8.81
C VAL A 163 0.28 23.20 9.12
N GLU A 164 0.94 22.86 10.22
CA GLU A 164 1.02 21.52 10.77
C GLU A 164 0.22 21.40 12.06
N ARG A 165 -0.50 20.29 12.22
CA ARG A 165 -1.30 19.99 13.41
C ARG A 165 -1.12 18.54 13.84
N ARG A 166 -1.20 18.32 15.16
CA ARG A 166 -1.39 16.97 15.71
C ARG A 166 -2.89 16.74 15.85
N LEU A 167 -3.42 15.78 15.09
CA LEU A 167 -4.83 15.41 15.15
C LEU A 167 -5.12 14.51 16.35
N VAL A 168 -4.20 13.59 16.64
CA VAL A 168 -4.44 12.53 17.62
C VAL A 168 -3.18 12.24 18.41
N ARG A 169 -3.34 11.98 19.72
CA ARG A 169 -2.25 11.60 20.61
C ARG A 169 -2.37 10.13 21.00
N SER A 170 -1.32 9.36 20.72
CA SER A 170 -1.09 8.02 21.25
C SER A 170 -2.14 6.94 20.99
N VAL A 171 -3.20 7.16 20.22
CA VAL A 171 -4.20 6.10 19.96
C VAL A 171 -4.17 5.59 18.51
N ALA A 172 -3.49 6.27 17.58
CA ALA A 172 -3.44 5.84 16.18
C ALA A 172 -2.61 4.57 16.05
N ARG A 173 -3.18 3.50 15.50
CA ARG A 173 -2.51 2.21 15.37
C ARG A 173 -1.30 2.34 14.44
N ALA A 174 -0.16 1.85 14.91
CA ALA A 174 1.16 2.11 14.35
C ALA A 174 1.38 1.51 12.94
N ASP A 175 0.80 0.33 12.67
CA ASP A 175 0.87 -0.40 11.40
C ASP A 175 -0.27 -0.05 10.43
N ALA A 176 -1.19 0.83 10.83
CA ALA A 176 -2.32 1.22 10.01
C ALA A 176 -1.97 2.36 9.05
N SER A 177 -2.65 2.41 7.90
CA SER A 177 -2.57 3.54 6.98
C SER A 177 -3.79 4.44 7.14
N PRO A 178 -3.61 5.75 7.41
CA PRO A 178 -4.73 6.67 7.48
C PRO A 178 -5.31 6.93 6.08
N VAL A 179 -6.56 7.35 6.04
CA VAL A 179 -7.29 7.69 4.83
C VAL A 179 -7.83 9.11 5.01
N ILE A 180 -7.56 10.00 4.07
CA ILE A 180 -8.23 11.30 4.04
C ILE A 180 -9.57 11.13 3.31
N HIS A 181 -10.67 11.73 3.70
CA HIS A 181 -11.90 11.63 2.91
C HIS A 181 -12.85 12.74 3.33
N ASP A 182 -13.38 13.47 2.36
CA ASP A 182 -14.25 14.63 2.58
C ASP A 182 -13.82 15.54 3.76
N GLY A 183 -12.58 16.03 3.72
CA GLY A 183 -12.04 16.92 4.75
C GLY A 183 -11.78 16.29 6.12
N HIS A 184 -11.97 14.97 6.26
CA HIS A 184 -11.68 14.20 7.47
C HIS A 184 -10.49 13.28 7.26
N VAL A 185 -9.86 12.88 8.37
CA VAL A 185 -8.89 11.79 8.42
C VAL A 185 -9.53 10.62 9.15
N TYR A 186 -9.58 9.49 8.47
CA TYR A 186 -9.97 8.19 8.99
C TYR A 186 -8.73 7.39 9.33
N PHE A 187 -8.72 6.74 10.48
CA PHE A 187 -7.58 5.96 10.93
C PHE A 187 -8.04 4.84 11.85
N VAL A 188 -7.28 3.75 11.89
CA VAL A 188 -7.49 2.69 12.89
C VAL A 188 -6.87 3.15 14.20
N GLY A 189 -7.67 3.17 15.27
CA GLY A 189 -7.22 3.48 16.62
C GLY A 189 -7.27 2.25 17.52
N VAL A 190 -6.44 2.23 18.57
CA VAL A 190 -6.54 1.28 19.66
C VAL A 190 -7.60 1.76 20.66
N ASP A 191 -8.53 0.88 21.02
CA ASP A 191 -9.63 1.18 21.92
C ASP A 191 -9.22 0.97 23.39
N GLY A 192 -9.77 1.79 24.28
CA GLY A 192 -9.59 1.69 25.73
C GLY A 192 -8.34 2.40 26.27
N ASP A 193 -8.08 2.19 27.55
CA ASP A 193 -7.01 2.90 28.29
C ASP A 193 -5.65 2.17 28.23
N ASP A 194 -5.66 0.85 27.97
CA ASP A 194 -4.44 0.04 27.87
C ASP A 194 -4.04 -0.16 26.40
N LEU A 195 -3.28 0.83 25.92
CA LEU A 195 -2.85 0.92 24.52
C LEU A 195 -1.78 -0.12 24.13
N ASP A 196 -1.26 -0.87 25.10
CA ASP A 196 -0.22 -1.88 24.91
C ASP A 196 -0.76 -3.31 25.17
N ALA A 197 -2.05 -3.48 25.50
CA ALA A 197 -2.68 -4.78 25.69
C ALA A 197 -2.83 -5.56 24.38
N ALA A 198 -2.49 -6.85 24.40
CA ALA A 198 -2.66 -7.76 23.26
C ALA A 198 -3.69 -8.88 23.57
N PRO A 199 -4.63 -9.19 22.66
CA PRO A 199 -4.91 -8.47 21.41
C PRO A 199 -5.61 -7.13 21.69
N ALA A 200 -5.08 -6.05 21.09
CA ALA A 200 -5.67 -4.74 21.17
C ALA A 200 -7.03 -4.75 20.45
N ARG A 201 -8.06 -4.23 21.10
CA ARG A 201 -9.31 -3.88 20.41
C ARG A 201 -9.05 -2.65 19.56
N THR A 202 -9.60 -2.63 18.35
CA THR A 202 -9.42 -1.52 17.44
C THR A 202 -10.73 -1.09 16.83
N SER A 203 -10.79 0.19 16.46
CA SER A 203 -11.92 0.77 15.75
C SER A 203 -11.39 1.72 14.68
N VAL A 204 -12.18 1.95 13.63
CA VAL A 204 -11.92 3.08 12.73
C VAL A 204 -12.50 4.33 13.36
N TYR A 205 -11.70 5.39 13.42
CA TYR A 205 -12.06 6.71 13.92
C TYR A 205 -12.02 7.72 12.79
N ARG A 206 -12.85 8.77 12.87
CA ARG A 206 -12.75 9.99 12.05
C ARG A 206 -12.37 11.19 12.89
N VAL A 207 -11.57 12.09 12.33
CA VAL A 207 -11.22 13.38 12.91
C VAL A 207 -11.15 14.45 11.81
N PRO A 208 -11.62 15.70 12.02
CA PRO A 208 -11.48 16.76 11.03
C PRO A 208 -10.01 17.00 10.67
N ALA A 209 -9.68 17.05 9.38
CA ALA A 209 -8.30 17.23 8.91
C ALA A 209 -7.75 18.64 9.24
N ASP A 210 -8.62 19.59 9.56
CA ASP A 210 -8.24 20.93 10.05
C ASP A 210 -7.95 20.96 11.56
N GLY A 211 -8.15 19.84 12.27
CA GLY A 211 -7.95 19.73 13.72
C GLY A 211 -9.00 20.45 14.56
N SER A 212 -10.15 20.81 14.00
CA SER A 212 -11.23 21.52 14.71
C SER A 212 -12.02 20.68 15.72
N GLY A 213 -11.80 19.36 15.77
CA GLY A 213 -12.55 18.46 16.64
C GLY A 213 -11.75 17.24 17.11
N GLU A 214 -12.33 16.53 18.07
CA GLU A 214 -11.79 15.28 18.62
C GLU A 214 -12.12 14.07 17.73
N PRO A 215 -11.30 13.00 17.77
CA PRO A 215 -11.60 11.74 17.10
C PRO A 215 -12.92 11.13 17.57
N LYS A 216 -13.71 10.61 16.62
CA LYS A 216 -14.98 9.92 16.88
C LYS A 216 -14.94 8.52 16.27
N PRO A 217 -15.37 7.46 16.99
CA PRO A 217 -15.46 6.14 16.40
C PRO A 217 -16.49 6.13 15.28
N VAL A 218 -16.14 5.47 14.18
CA VAL A 218 -16.95 5.29 12.97
C VAL A 218 -17.32 3.84 12.78
N ALA A 219 -16.35 2.92 12.88
CA ALA A 219 -16.61 1.48 12.78
C ALA A 219 -15.98 0.76 13.97
N PRO A 220 -16.76 0.50 15.05
CA PRO A 220 -16.26 -0.19 16.23
C PRO A 220 -15.84 -1.63 15.92
N GLY A 221 -14.64 -2.05 16.34
CA GLY A 221 -14.14 -3.41 16.09
C GLY A 221 -13.44 -3.61 14.74
N ALA A 222 -13.37 -2.57 13.91
CA ALA A 222 -12.67 -2.62 12.62
C ALA A 222 -11.14 -2.61 12.79
N SER A 223 -10.46 -3.33 11.90
CA SER A 223 -9.01 -3.53 11.89
C SER A 223 -8.29 -2.78 10.76
N ALA A 224 -9.01 -2.39 9.70
CA ALA A 224 -8.48 -1.57 8.62
C ALA A 224 -9.55 -0.64 8.02
N VAL A 225 -9.11 0.44 7.41
CA VAL A 225 -9.93 1.36 6.61
C VAL A 225 -9.20 1.66 5.31
N PHE A 226 -9.97 1.72 4.22
CA PHE A 226 -9.49 2.00 2.89
C PHE A 226 -10.30 3.13 2.27
N GLY A 227 -9.61 4.04 1.60
CA GLY A 227 -10.24 5.20 0.98
C GLY A 227 -10.85 4.83 -0.36
N ASP A 228 -12.13 5.11 -0.51
CA ASP A 228 -12.77 4.98 -1.80
C ASP A 228 -12.24 6.04 -2.78
N ARG A 229 -11.82 5.58 -3.95
CA ARG A 229 -11.67 6.39 -5.17
C ARG A 229 -12.32 5.69 -6.36
N SER A 230 -13.32 4.83 -6.10
CA SER A 230 -14.01 4.02 -7.10
C SER A 230 -14.38 4.90 -8.29
N PRO A 231 -13.81 4.61 -9.47
CA PRO A 231 -14.26 5.23 -10.70
C PRO A 231 -15.65 4.70 -11.08
N VAL A 232 -16.19 3.72 -10.36
CA VAL A 232 -17.56 3.24 -10.55
C VAL A 232 -18.53 4.35 -10.10
N PRO A 233 -19.29 4.95 -11.03
CA PRO A 233 -20.10 6.15 -10.77
C PRO A 233 -21.22 5.97 -9.74
N SER A 234 -21.48 4.73 -9.30
CA SER A 234 -22.55 4.38 -8.37
C SER A 234 -22.12 4.28 -6.92
N THR A 235 -20.82 4.28 -6.60
CA THR A 235 -20.38 4.28 -5.20
C THR A 235 -20.67 5.67 -4.62
N PRO A 236 -21.52 5.78 -3.58
CA PRO A 236 -21.81 7.08 -2.99
C PRO A 236 -20.52 7.73 -2.50
N LYS A 237 -20.42 9.06 -2.66
CA LYS A 237 -19.22 9.84 -2.33
C LYS A 237 -18.76 9.73 -0.87
N ASP A 238 -19.56 9.11 -0.01
CA ASP A 238 -19.40 9.05 1.45
C ASP A 238 -19.24 7.60 1.95
N VAL A 239 -18.76 6.70 1.08
CA VAL A 239 -18.50 5.30 1.41
C VAL A 239 -17.01 5.04 1.55
N LEU A 240 -16.63 4.34 2.61
CA LEU A 240 -15.29 3.77 2.79
C LEU A 240 -15.38 2.24 2.76
N THR A 241 -14.29 1.57 2.41
CA THR A 241 -14.20 0.14 2.66
C THR A 241 -13.52 -0.09 4.01
N VAL A 242 -14.11 -0.95 4.84
CA VAL A 242 -13.67 -1.23 6.20
C VAL A 242 -13.50 -2.73 6.37
N ALA A 243 -12.37 -3.14 6.95
CA ALA A 243 -12.16 -4.55 7.31
C ALA A 243 -12.42 -4.78 8.79
N PHE A 244 -13.09 -5.89 9.06
CA PHE A 244 -13.23 -6.54 10.35
C PHE A 244 -12.40 -7.83 10.34
N ALA A 245 -12.38 -8.57 11.44
CA ALA A 245 -11.71 -9.87 11.48
C ALA A 245 -12.32 -10.86 10.47
N ASP A 246 -13.65 -10.87 10.37
CA ASP A 246 -14.44 -11.88 9.66
C ASP A 246 -15.04 -11.40 8.33
N ARG A 247 -14.94 -10.11 8.01
CA ARG A 247 -15.55 -9.54 6.79
C ARG A 247 -14.88 -8.25 6.33
N VAL A 248 -15.11 -7.90 5.07
CA VAL A 248 -14.78 -6.59 4.50
C VAL A 248 -16.04 -5.98 3.92
N VAL A 249 -16.35 -4.74 4.31
CA VAL A 249 -17.65 -4.11 4.03
C VAL A 249 -17.49 -2.70 3.51
N ASP A 250 -18.47 -2.24 2.76
CA ASP A 250 -18.69 -0.84 2.48
C ASP A 250 -19.37 -0.16 3.66
N TRP A 251 -18.92 1.05 3.97
CA TRP A 251 -19.28 1.78 5.17
C TRP A 251 -19.70 3.22 4.85
N ASP A 252 -20.96 3.53 5.08
CA ASP A 252 -21.52 4.88 5.10
C ASP A 252 -20.99 5.64 6.32
N VAL A 253 -20.11 6.62 6.07
CA VAL A 253 -19.46 7.37 7.15
C VAL A 253 -20.41 8.31 7.88
N GLU A 254 -21.51 8.72 7.24
CA GLU A 254 -22.48 9.65 7.82
C GLU A 254 -23.40 8.98 8.84
N ARG A 255 -23.62 7.68 8.67
CA ARG A 255 -24.34 6.83 9.63
C ARG A 255 -23.51 6.44 10.85
N GLY A 256 -22.22 6.79 10.88
CA GLY A 256 -21.34 6.52 12.02
C GLY A 256 -21.25 5.02 12.32
N ALA A 257 -21.46 4.64 13.59
CA ALA A 257 -21.35 3.25 14.07
C ALA A 257 -22.32 2.26 13.41
N GLU A 258 -23.39 2.74 12.76
CA GLU A 258 -24.39 1.93 12.07
C GLU A 258 -24.24 2.04 10.54
N GLY A 259 -23.03 2.31 10.08
CA GLY A 259 -22.72 2.62 8.68
C GLY A 259 -22.53 1.43 7.75
N GLU A 260 -22.55 0.20 8.22
CA GLU A 260 -22.43 -0.98 7.35
C GLU A 260 -23.52 -0.96 6.25
N ILE A 261 -23.10 -0.98 4.98
CA ILE A 261 -24.01 -0.99 3.81
C ILE A 261 -24.10 -2.40 3.24
N ASP A 262 -22.98 -2.88 2.69
CA ASP A 262 -22.88 -4.15 1.98
C ASP A 262 -21.54 -4.79 2.34
N GLY A 263 -21.60 -6.06 2.74
CA GLY A 263 -20.47 -6.78 3.28
C GLY A 263 -20.18 -8.01 2.45
N THR A 264 -18.91 -8.24 2.15
CA THR A 264 -18.48 -9.55 1.67
C THR A 264 -18.13 -10.40 2.89
N GLU A 265 -18.53 -11.68 2.90
CA GLU A 265 -18.10 -12.68 3.90
C GLU A 265 -16.63 -13.08 3.70
N LEU A 266 -15.80 -12.15 3.26
CA LEU A 266 -14.38 -12.30 3.05
C LEU A 266 -13.67 -12.10 4.39
N ALA A 267 -13.32 -13.20 5.05
CA ALA A 267 -12.46 -13.17 6.22
C ALA A 267 -11.14 -12.47 5.88
N ALA A 268 -10.61 -11.66 6.79
CA ALA A 268 -9.40 -10.86 6.59
C ALA A 268 -8.29 -11.25 7.58
N ASP A 269 -8.25 -12.52 7.97
CA ASP A 269 -7.43 -13.03 9.08
C ASP A 269 -5.93 -12.69 8.95
N CYS A 270 -5.37 -12.74 7.74
CA CYS A 270 -3.96 -12.41 7.51
C CYS A 270 -3.71 -11.07 6.81
N GLY A 271 -4.78 -10.37 6.42
CA GLY A 271 -4.69 -9.06 5.79
C GLY A 271 -5.84 -8.79 4.82
N ALA A 272 -6.13 -7.51 4.65
CA ALA A 272 -7.04 -7.01 3.63
C ALA A 272 -6.47 -5.78 2.95
N SER A 273 -6.94 -5.54 1.74
CA SER A 273 -6.78 -4.29 1.01
C SER A 273 -8.05 -3.99 0.26
N ALA A 274 -8.33 -2.71 0.05
CA ALA A 274 -9.35 -2.31 -0.89
C ALA A 274 -8.96 -1.02 -1.59
N GLY A 275 -9.46 -0.87 -2.81
CA GLY A 275 -9.29 0.33 -3.59
C GLY A 275 -10.17 0.30 -4.82
N GLU A 276 -10.89 1.38 -5.05
CA GLU A 276 -11.63 1.64 -6.28
C GLU A 276 -12.59 0.50 -6.72
N GLY A 277 -13.38 -0.03 -5.77
CA GLY A 277 -14.33 -1.13 -6.01
C GLY A 277 -13.73 -2.54 -5.93
N VAL A 278 -12.41 -2.66 -5.73
CA VAL A 278 -11.73 -3.94 -5.59
C VAL A 278 -11.41 -4.21 -4.13
N ARG A 279 -11.77 -5.39 -3.64
CA ARG A 279 -11.45 -5.89 -2.30
C ARG A 279 -10.54 -7.10 -2.42
N VAL A 280 -9.52 -7.15 -1.59
CA VAL A 280 -8.56 -8.25 -1.56
C VAL A 280 -8.43 -8.68 -0.12
N VAL A 281 -8.63 -9.97 0.12
CA VAL A 281 -8.41 -10.55 1.44
C VAL A 281 -7.49 -11.74 1.36
N CYS A 282 -6.74 -11.97 2.42
CA CYS A 282 -6.14 -13.25 2.66
C CYS A 282 -6.68 -13.85 3.96
N ALA A 283 -7.06 -15.13 3.91
CA ALA A 283 -7.59 -15.87 5.05
C ALA A 283 -7.31 -17.36 4.97
N GLY A 284 -7.57 -18.07 6.07
CA GLY A 284 -7.56 -19.53 6.11
C GLY A 284 -6.19 -20.19 6.28
N SER A 285 -6.22 -21.53 6.29
CA SER A 285 -5.06 -22.42 6.34
C SER A 285 -5.32 -23.67 5.48
N PRO A 286 -4.59 -23.90 4.36
CA PRO A 286 -3.59 -23.01 3.79
C PRO A 286 -4.18 -21.64 3.44
N GLN A 287 -3.37 -20.59 3.49
CA GLN A 287 -3.86 -19.24 3.19
C GLN A 287 -4.31 -19.17 1.75
N GLU A 288 -5.49 -18.60 1.54
CA GLU A 288 -6.07 -18.28 0.24
C GLU A 288 -6.09 -16.75 0.08
N LEU A 289 -5.78 -16.24 -1.11
CA LEU A 289 -5.97 -14.83 -1.45
C LEU A 289 -7.17 -14.70 -2.39
N THR A 290 -8.22 -14.04 -1.90
CA THR A 290 -9.43 -13.77 -2.68
C THR A 290 -9.43 -12.32 -3.14
N ILE A 291 -9.75 -12.11 -4.42
CA ILE A 291 -9.89 -10.79 -5.04
C ILE A 291 -11.34 -10.68 -5.51
N ASP A 292 -12.03 -9.63 -5.09
CA ASP A 292 -13.44 -9.38 -5.39
C ASP A 292 -13.57 -7.99 -6.01
N THR A 293 -14.03 -7.93 -7.26
CA THR A 293 -14.22 -6.68 -8.01
C THR A 293 -15.67 -6.18 -7.94
N GLY A 294 -16.53 -6.83 -7.17
CA GLY A 294 -17.98 -6.65 -7.17
C GLY A 294 -18.69 -7.43 -8.28
N ASP A 295 -18.12 -7.42 -9.48
CA ASP A 295 -18.67 -8.15 -10.64
C ASP A 295 -18.09 -9.58 -10.75
N GLU A 296 -16.83 -9.75 -10.35
CA GLU A 296 -16.11 -11.01 -10.48
C GLU A 296 -15.32 -11.32 -9.21
N ARG A 297 -15.08 -12.63 -9.00
CA ARG A 297 -14.25 -13.12 -7.91
C ARG A 297 -13.13 -13.98 -8.45
N PHE A 298 -11.92 -13.70 -8.00
CA PHE A 298 -10.72 -14.47 -8.29
C PHE A 298 -10.17 -15.07 -7.00
N VAL A 299 -9.59 -16.26 -7.12
CA VAL A 299 -8.87 -16.93 -6.04
C VAL A 299 -7.47 -17.24 -6.52
N VAL A 300 -6.46 -16.85 -5.75
CA VAL A 300 -5.06 -17.17 -6.06
C VAL A 300 -4.63 -18.43 -5.32
N GLU A 301 -4.17 -19.42 -6.08
CA GLU A 301 -3.70 -20.71 -5.59
C GLU A 301 -2.25 -20.98 -6.01
N GLY A 302 -1.66 -22.05 -5.47
CA GLY A 302 -0.33 -22.54 -5.86
C GLY A 302 0.84 -21.86 -5.13
N ALA A 303 0.56 -20.89 -4.26
CA ALA A 303 1.56 -20.32 -3.37
C ALA A 303 2.05 -21.39 -2.37
N ARG A 304 3.38 -21.54 -2.24
CA ARG A 304 4.01 -22.38 -1.21
C ARG A 304 4.17 -21.65 0.12
N GLY A 305 4.12 -20.33 0.09
CA GLY A 305 4.31 -19.43 1.23
C GLY A 305 3.02 -18.75 1.68
N ARG A 306 3.18 -17.78 2.56
CA ARG A 306 2.08 -16.95 3.08
C ARG A 306 1.81 -15.76 2.17
N PHE A 307 0.54 -15.43 1.97
CA PHE A 307 0.18 -14.17 1.32
C PHE A 307 0.39 -13.01 2.29
N ALA A 308 1.00 -11.94 1.79
CA ALA A 308 1.33 -10.76 2.58
C ALA A 308 1.25 -9.48 1.75
N TRP A 309 1.00 -8.38 2.44
CA TRP A 309 0.94 -7.02 1.88
C TRP A 309 0.05 -6.91 0.63
N PRO A 310 -1.21 -7.37 0.66
CA PRO A 310 -2.12 -7.14 -0.44
C PRO A 310 -2.35 -5.65 -0.63
N GLN A 311 -2.41 -5.22 -1.88
CA GLN A 311 -2.70 -3.86 -2.29
C GLN A 311 -3.58 -3.89 -3.53
N ALA A 312 -4.59 -3.03 -3.59
CA ALA A 312 -5.55 -3.04 -4.69
C ALA A 312 -5.94 -1.64 -5.13
N ASN A 313 -6.29 -1.53 -6.41
CA ASN A 313 -7.12 -0.47 -6.96
C ASN A 313 -8.04 -1.06 -8.02
N GLY A 314 -8.71 -0.21 -8.81
CA GLY A 314 -9.74 -0.61 -9.77
C GLY A 314 -9.17 -1.30 -11.01
N ARG A 315 -7.84 -1.44 -11.09
CA ARG A 315 -7.13 -1.92 -12.26
C ARG A 315 -6.14 -3.05 -11.97
N TRP A 316 -5.58 -3.11 -10.78
CA TRP A 316 -4.64 -4.17 -10.42
C TRP A 316 -4.70 -4.54 -8.95
N VAL A 317 -4.23 -5.75 -8.67
CA VAL A 317 -3.94 -6.23 -7.32
C VAL A 317 -2.47 -6.62 -7.23
N MET A 318 -1.77 -6.13 -6.23
CA MET A 318 -0.40 -6.54 -5.92
C MET A 318 -0.38 -7.27 -4.59
N PHE A 319 0.42 -8.31 -4.50
CA PHE A 319 0.65 -9.03 -3.24
C PHE A 319 2.02 -9.70 -3.25
N THR A 320 2.46 -10.12 -2.07
CA THR A 320 3.69 -10.88 -1.89
C THR A 320 3.37 -12.29 -1.40
N VAL A 321 4.13 -13.26 -1.87
CA VAL A 321 4.20 -14.61 -1.29
C VAL A 321 5.52 -14.69 -0.52
N ASP A 322 5.42 -14.84 0.80
CA ASP A 322 6.52 -15.02 1.74
C ASP A 322 6.70 -16.52 2.02
N ASP A 323 7.66 -17.14 1.36
CA ASP A 323 8.10 -18.50 1.69
C ASP A 323 9.35 -18.45 2.60
N ASP A 324 9.65 -19.56 3.29
CA ASP A 324 10.74 -19.65 4.29
C ASP A 324 12.13 -19.23 3.76
N SER A 325 12.29 -19.04 2.45
CA SER A 325 13.55 -18.71 1.79
C SER A 325 13.50 -17.46 0.91
N ARG A 326 12.31 -16.96 0.56
CA ARG A 326 12.15 -15.97 -0.49
C ARG A 326 10.82 -15.21 -0.38
N GLN A 327 10.90 -13.91 -0.59
CA GLN A 327 9.74 -13.06 -0.87
C GLN A 327 9.61 -12.89 -2.39
N THR A 328 8.46 -13.26 -2.93
CA THR A 328 8.17 -13.09 -4.36
C THR A 328 6.91 -12.28 -4.53
N GLN A 329 6.96 -11.28 -5.40
CA GLN A 329 5.85 -10.36 -5.63
C GLN A 329 5.13 -10.67 -6.92
N TYR A 330 3.84 -10.38 -6.91
CA TYR A 330 2.95 -10.59 -8.04
C TYR A 330 2.06 -9.38 -8.23
N VAL A 331 1.74 -9.11 -9.49
CA VAL A 331 0.73 -8.15 -9.92
C VAL A 331 -0.30 -8.90 -10.75
N PHE A 332 -1.56 -8.78 -10.37
CA PHE A 332 -2.70 -9.21 -11.16
C PHE A 332 -3.29 -7.98 -11.86
N ASP A 333 -3.13 -7.91 -13.17
CA ASP A 333 -3.78 -6.91 -14.03
C ASP A 333 -5.23 -7.33 -14.24
N LEU A 334 -6.17 -6.59 -13.62
CA LEU A 334 -7.60 -6.90 -13.66
C LEU A 334 -8.19 -6.69 -15.05
N GLU A 335 -7.70 -5.69 -15.79
CA GLU A 335 -8.22 -5.35 -17.13
C GLU A 335 -7.87 -6.44 -18.15
N ARG A 336 -6.71 -7.08 -17.98
CA ARG A 336 -6.24 -8.15 -18.87
C ARG A 336 -6.38 -9.55 -18.28
N GLU A 337 -6.89 -9.65 -17.06
CA GLU A 337 -6.93 -10.87 -16.25
C GLU A 337 -5.59 -11.62 -16.26
N LYS A 338 -4.47 -10.89 -16.13
CA LYS A 338 -3.12 -11.45 -16.27
C LYS A 338 -2.36 -11.39 -14.95
N LEU A 339 -2.00 -12.56 -14.40
CA LEU A 339 -1.12 -12.66 -13.24
C LEU A 339 0.35 -12.65 -13.69
N LEU A 340 1.12 -11.73 -13.12
CA LEU A 340 2.51 -11.44 -13.49
C LEU A 340 3.40 -11.51 -12.25
N GLN A 341 4.55 -12.17 -12.36
CA GLN A 341 5.58 -12.15 -11.34
C GLN A 341 6.45 -10.89 -11.49
N VAL A 342 6.70 -10.20 -10.39
CA VAL A 342 7.64 -9.08 -10.36
C VAL A 342 9.07 -9.64 -10.33
N PRO A 343 10.00 -9.15 -11.18
CA PRO A 343 11.39 -9.60 -11.17
C PRO A 343 12.03 -9.50 -9.78
N ALA A 344 12.81 -10.51 -9.37
CA ALA A 344 13.44 -10.53 -8.04
C ALA A 344 14.43 -9.38 -7.79
N THR A 345 14.98 -8.77 -8.86
CA THR A 345 15.82 -7.57 -8.75
C THR A 345 15.03 -6.29 -8.44
N ARG A 346 13.76 -6.40 -8.04
CA ARG A 346 12.79 -5.31 -7.94
C ARG A 346 11.84 -5.52 -6.75
N ASN A 347 12.37 -5.59 -5.52
CA ASN A 347 11.61 -5.87 -4.29
C ASN A 347 10.66 -4.71 -3.91
N LEU A 348 9.47 -4.59 -4.47
CA LEU A 348 8.51 -3.50 -4.22
C LEU A 348 8.06 -3.42 -2.74
N ARG A 349 8.58 -2.54 -1.89
CA ARG A 349 7.97 -2.26 -0.57
C ARG A 349 7.29 -0.90 -0.57
N GLY A 350 6.03 -0.90 -0.14
CA GLY A 350 5.21 0.29 0.05
C GLY A 350 4.61 0.78 -1.25
N LEU A 351 3.37 0.38 -1.54
CA LEU A 351 2.52 1.19 -2.40
C LEU A 351 1.48 1.92 -1.52
N HIS A 352 1.30 3.20 -1.82
CA HIS A 352 0.31 4.08 -1.23
C HIS A 352 -0.33 4.80 -2.40
N THR A 353 -1.66 4.84 -2.46
CA THR A 353 -2.35 5.57 -3.52
C THR A 353 -3.06 6.78 -2.95
N ARG A 354 -2.95 7.87 -3.72
CA ARG A 354 -3.99 8.89 -3.90
C ARG A 354 -3.76 9.62 -5.22
N SER A 355 -3.72 8.81 -6.28
CA SER A 355 -3.01 8.99 -7.55
C SER A 355 -1.73 8.16 -7.47
N PHE A 356 -1.25 7.67 -8.62
CA PHE A 356 0.08 7.08 -8.83
C PHE A 356 0.32 5.58 -8.61
N SER A 357 0.80 4.96 -9.69
CA SER A 357 2.11 4.34 -9.89
C SER A 357 2.75 3.38 -8.90
N LEU A 358 3.21 2.26 -9.46
CA LEU A 358 4.09 1.28 -8.83
C LEU A 358 5.52 1.84 -8.79
N ALA A 359 5.98 2.18 -7.58
CA ALA A 359 7.38 2.44 -7.30
C ALA A 359 8.09 1.09 -7.26
N VAL A 360 8.95 0.85 -8.23
CA VAL A 360 9.90 -0.24 -8.11
C VAL A 360 10.95 0.17 -7.11
N LEU A 361 10.95 -0.40 -5.90
CA LEU A 361 12.22 -0.50 -5.21
C LEU A 361 13.07 -1.35 -6.14
N GLY A 362 14.11 -0.74 -6.69
CA GLY A 362 15.24 -1.50 -7.15
C GLY A 362 15.59 -2.49 -6.04
N SER A 363 16.06 -3.65 -6.46
CA SER A 363 17.00 -4.40 -5.65
C SER A 363 17.98 -3.44 -4.96
N TRP A 364 18.69 -3.94 -3.96
CA TRP A 364 19.91 -3.35 -3.41
C TRP A 364 21.04 -3.15 -4.46
N GLU A 365 20.69 -3.02 -5.74
CA GLU A 365 21.49 -2.49 -6.83
C GLU A 365 21.54 -0.94 -6.73
N PRO A 366 22.69 -0.33 -7.07
CA PRO A 366 23.03 1.07 -6.79
C PRO A 366 22.31 2.10 -7.68
N ASP A 367 21.10 1.81 -8.16
CA ASP A 367 20.36 2.75 -8.99
C ASP A 367 19.82 3.91 -8.13
N ALA A 368 20.32 5.11 -8.36
CA ALA A 368 19.95 6.33 -7.63
C ALA A 368 18.47 6.76 -7.78
N THR A 369 17.66 6.00 -8.54
CA THR A 369 16.26 6.33 -8.84
C THR A 369 15.35 5.11 -8.91
N GLU A 370 14.13 5.25 -8.40
CA GLU A 370 13.04 4.29 -8.48
C GLU A 370 12.11 4.65 -9.64
N PRO A 371 11.78 3.71 -10.55
CA PRO A 371 10.80 3.98 -11.59
C PRO A 371 9.39 3.96 -11.02
N VAL A 372 8.63 4.95 -11.45
CA VAL A 372 7.19 5.10 -11.29
C VAL A 372 6.56 4.57 -12.57
N ILE A 373 5.78 3.50 -12.48
CA ILE A 373 5.25 2.82 -13.68
C ILE A 373 3.74 2.99 -13.88
N GLU A 374 3.30 2.76 -15.11
CA GLU A 374 1.89 2.64 -15.49
C GLU A 374 1.70 1.35 -16.29
N LEU A 375 0.75 0.50 -15.88
CA LEU A 375 0.38 -0.68 -16.67
C LEU A 375 -0.18 -0.21 -18.01
N ARG A 376 0.26 -0.82 -19.11
CA ARG A 376 -0.32 -0.53 -20.44
C ARG A 376 -1.79 -0.93 -20.50
N ARG A 377 -2.56 -0.45 -21.47
CA ARG A 377 -3.89 -0.99 -21.78
C ARG A 377 -3.80 -2.13 -22.78
#